data_AF-A0A453RHU8-F1
#
_entry.id   AF-A0A453RHU8-F1
#
_cell.length_a   1.000
_cell.length_b   1.000
_cell.length_c   1.000
_cell.angle_alpha   90.00
_cell.angle_beta   90.00
_cell.angle_gamma   90.00
#
_symmetry.space_group_name_H-M   'P 1'
#
loop_
_entity.id
_entity.type
_entity.pdbx_description
1 polymer ?
#
loop_
_entity_poly.entity_id
_entity_poly.type
_entity_poly.pdbx_seq_one_letter_code
_entity_poly.pdbx_strand_id
1 'polypeptide(L)'
;MNMFDLSEWRRQNITAVYHYWQEQNEHRLLWKLGTLPAGLVTFWNNTFPLDRSWHLLGLGYKRNVNPMDIEQAAVIHYNGNLKPWLEVGLPKYRSYWSKYVNFDHAFIRECHIHP
;
A
#
# COMPACT_ATOMS: atom_id res chain seq x y z
N MET A 1 3.27 -0.98 -4.26
CA MET A 1 3.81 -2.33 -4.42
C MET A 1 5.22 -2.14 -4.91
N ASN A 2 6.18 -2.86 -4.36
CA ASN A 2 7.57 -2.75 -4.77
C ASN A 2 8.05 -4.14 -5.17
N MET A 3 8.86 -4.22 -6.22
CA MET A 3 9.63 -5.41 -6.57
C MET A 3 11.11 -5.09 -6.36
N PHE A 4 11.83 -5.99 -5.72
CA PHE A 4 13.24 -5.80 -5.40
C PHE A 4 14.06 -6.90 -6.06
N ASP A 5 15.08 -6.52 -6.82
CA ASP A 5 16.12 -7.44 -7.25
C ASP A 5 17.04 -7.74 -6.05
N LEU A 6 16.93 -8.95 -5.51
CA LEU A 6 17.69 -9.35 -4.32
C LEU A 6 19.17 -9.57 -4.61
N SER A 7 19.56 -9.82 -5.86
CA SER A 7 20.97 -9.95 -6.25
C SER A 7 21.62 -8.57 -6.24
N GLU A 8 20.97 -7.58 -6.86
CA GLU A 8 21.43 -6.19 -6.83
C GLU A 8 21.37 -5.59 -5.42
N TRP A 9 20.33 -5.92 -4.64
CA TRP A 9 20.23 -5.52 -3.23
C TRP A 9 21.47 -5.91 -2.44
N ARG A 10 21.92 -7.17 -2.59
CA ARG A 10 23.11 -7.69 -1.90
C ARG A 10 24.38 -7.06 -2.47
N ARG A 11 24.51 -6.99 -3.79
CA ARG A 11 25.70 -6.45 -4.47
C ARG A 11 25.98 -4.99 -4.08
N GLN A 12 24.93 -4.19 -3.92
CA GLN A 12 25.02 -2.76 -3.58
C GLN A 12 24.95 -2.49 -2.07
N ASN A 13 24.86 -3.54 -1.23
CA ASN A 13 24.73 -3.44 0.22
C ASN A 13 23.61 -2.49 0.69
N ILE A 14 22.44 -2.59 0.04
CA ILE A 14 21.29 -1.72 0.29
C ILE A 14 20.83 -1.79 1.75
N THR A 15 20.93 -2.95 2.39
CA THR A 15 20.62 -3.13 3.82
C THR A 15 21.35 -2.10 4.69
N ALA A 16 22.65 -1.91 4.49
CA ALA A 16 23.43 -0.98 5.29
C ALA A 16 23.01 0.49 5.04
N VAL A 17 22.74 0.85 3.79
CA VAL A 17 22.26 2.19 3.42
C VAL A 17 20.91 2.48 4.06
N TYR A 18 19.99 1.51 4.02
CA TYR A 18 18.68 1.64 4.65
C TYR A 18 18.77 1.83 6.17
N HIS A 19 19.60 1.02 6.83
CA HIS A 19 19.80 1.14 8.28
C HIS A 19 20.45 2.45 8.67
N TYR A 20 21.44 2.93 7.91
CA TYR A 20 22.03 4.25 8.11
C TYR A 20 20.96 5.34 8.16
N TRP A 21 20.07 5.40 7.16
CA TRP A 21 19.00 6.42 7.14
C TRP A 21 17.97 6.25 8.26
N GLN A 22 17.68 5.01 8.66
CA GLN A 22 16.81 4.74 9.79
C GLN A 22 17.41 5.25 11.11
N GLU A 23 18.71 5.03 11.33
CA GLU A 23 19.45 5.52 12.50
C GLU A 23 19.51 7.05 12.51
N GLN A 24 19.76 7.69 11.36
CA GLN A 24 19.76 9.17 11.28
C GLN A 24 18.42 9.80 11.69
N ASN A 25 17.31 9.06 11.59
CA ASN A 25 15.99 9.53 12.02
C ASN A 25 15.48 8.83 13.29
N GLU A 26 16.35 8.23 14.10
CA GLU A 26 15.96 7.58 15.36
C GLU A 26 15.14 8.52 16.26
N HIS A 27 15.56 9.79 16.36
CA HIS A 27 14.87 10.82 17.13
C HIS A 27 13.75 11.54 16.38
N ARG A 28 13.39 11.07 15.17
CA ARG A 28 12.32 11.62 14.30
C ARG A 28 12.47 13.10 13.95
N LEU A 29 13.70 13.61 13.92
CA LEU A 29 14.00 15.01 13.62
C LEU A 29 14.01 15.31 12.13
N LEU A 30 14.35 14.33 11.28
CA LEU A 30 14.43 14.51 9.84
C LEU A 30 13.07 14.29 9.15
N TRP A 31 12.28 13.31 9.61
CA TRP A 31 10.95 13.03 9.04
C TRP A 31 9.98 12.34 10.01
N LYS A 32 8.68 12.57 9.75
CA LYS A 32 7.55 12.06 10.55
C LYS A 32 6.80 10.88 9.93
N LEU A 33 6.98 10.60 8.64
CA LEU A 33 6.21 9.60 7.86
C LEU A 33 6.69 8.14 8.06
N GLY A 34 7.29 7.84 9.22
CA GLY A 34 7.82 6.52 9.52
C GLY A 34 8.96 6.11 8.57
N THR A 35 8.85 4.90 8.00
CA THR A 35 9.89 4.28 7.16
C THR A 35 9.87 4.71 5.69
N LEU A 36 8.79 5.35 5.22
CA LEU A 36 8.64 5.73 3.82
C LEU A 36 9.78 6.67 3.35
N PRO A 37 10.11 7.76 4.07
CA PRO A 37 11.20 8.65 3.66
C PRO A 37 12.55 7.93 3.63
N ALA A 38 12.85 7.08 4.62
CA ALA A 38 14.08 6.28 4.64
C ALA A 38 14.18 5.38 3.40
N GLY A 39 13.09 4.73 3.02
CA GLY A 39 13.02 3.96 1.77
C GLY A 39 13.28 4.82 0.53
N LEU A 40 12.63 5.97 0.40
CA LEU A 40 12.81 6.85 -0.77
C LEU A 40 14.26 7.33 -0.93
N VAL A 41 14.93 7.70 0.16
CA VAL A 41 16.34 8.13 0.11
C VAL A 41 17.27 6.94 -0.15
N THR A 42 16.99 5.77 0.44
CA THR A 42 17.76 4.53 0.21
C THR A 42 17.83 4.16 -1.26
N PHE A 43 16.73 4.30 -2.00
CA PHE A 43 16.65 3.94 -3.42
C PHE A 43 16.75 5.16 -4.35
N TRP A 44 17.23 6.30 -3.87
CA TRP A 44 17.33 7.49 -4.71
C TRP A 44 18.15 7.18 -5.97
N ASN A 45 17.58 7.49 -7.13
CA ASN A 45 18.14 7.19 -8.45
C ASN A 45 18.39 5.70 -8.78
N ASN A 46 17.89 4.78 -7.95
CA ASN A 46 18.01 3.32 -8.11
C ASN A 46 16.62 2.65 -8.20
N THR A 47 15.66 3.32 -8.84
CA THR A 47 14.29 2.81 -9.01
C THR A 47 13.88 2.82 -10.47
N PHE A 48 13.00 1.88 -10.82
CA PHE A 48 12.29 1.86 -12.09
C PHE A 48 10.80 2.01 -11.82
N PRO A 49 10.08 2.85 -12.59
CA PRO A 49 8.64 2.97 -12.44
C PRO A 49 7.96 1.67 -12.89
N LEU A 50 7.02 1.19 -12.08
CA LEU A 50 6.09 0.15 -12.51
C LEU A 50 4.93 0.79 -13.27
N ASP A 51 4.45 0.11 -14.32
CA ASP A 51 3.24 0.53 -15.00
C ASP A 51 2.06 0.54 -14.01
N ARG A 52 1.17 1.53 -14.16
CA ARG A 52 0.07 1.76 -13.22
C ARG A 52 -0.91 0.59 -13.15
N SER A 53 -1.01 -0.24 -14.20
CA SER A 53 -1.80 -1.47 -14.18
C SER A 53 -1.30 -2.49 -13.16
N TRP A 54 -0.03 -2.46 -12.75
CA TRP A 54 0.46 -3.37 -11.71
C TRP A 54 -0.08 -3.02 -10.33
N HIS A 55 -0.28 -1.74 -10.03
CA HIS A 55 -0.69 -1.30 -8.71
C HIS A 55 -1.55 -0.03 -8.74
N LEU A 56 -2.87 -0.20 -8.63
CA LEU A 56 -3.81 0.91 -8.57
C LEU A 56 -4.09 1.31 -7.12
N LEU A 57 -3.88 2.59 -6.82
CA LEU A 57 -3.96 3.16 -5.48
C LEU A 57 -4.96 4.31 -5.38
N GLY A 58 -5.56 4.42 -4.19
CA GLY A 58 -6.45 5.49 -3.77
C GLY A 58 -7.87 5.03 -3.45
N LEU A 59 -8.15 3.74 -3.36
CA LEU A 59 -9.53 3.24 -3.19
C LEU A 59 -10.10 3.50 -1.78
N GLY A 60 -9.33 4.09 -0.86
CA GLY A 60 -9.83 4.58 0.43
C GLY A 60 -9.95 6.11 0.54
N TYR A 61 -9.79 6.87 -0.56
CA TYR A 61 -10.03 8.34 -0.55
C TYR A 61 -10.38 8.96 -1.91
N LYS A 62 -9.96 8.36 -3.04
CA LYS A 62 -10.28 8.89 -4.37
C LYS A 62 -11.71 8.53 -4.76
N ARG A 63 -12.57 9.54 -4.88
CA ARG A 63 -13.98 9.34 -5.26
C ARG A 63 -14.22 9.07 -6.73
N ASN A 64 -13.26 9.25 -7.64
CA ASN A 64 -13.47 9.15 -9.09
C ASN A 64 -12.38 8.30 -9.79
N VAL A 65 -12.14 7.07 -9.31
CA VAL A 65 -11.30 6.10 -10.03
C VAL A 65 -12.14 5.45 -11.14
N ASN A 66 -11.58 5.38 -12.34
CA ASN A 66 -12.20 4.74 -13.50
C ASN A 66 -12.39 3.23 -13.22
N PRO A 67 -13.61 2.68 -13.31
CA PRO A 67 -13.84 1.25 -13.11
C PRO A 67 -12.98 0.36 -14.01
N MET A 68 -12.71 0.78 -15.26
CA MET A 68 -11.88 0.01 -16.18
C MET A 68 -10.44 -0.14 -15.65
N ASP A 69 -9.86 0.93 -15.08
CA ASP A 69 -8.54 0.87 -14.44
C ASP A 69 -8.55 -0.12 -13.25
N ILE A 70 -9.66 -0.20 -12.50
CA ILE A 70 -9.78 -1.09 -11.33
C ILE A 70 -9.78 -2.55 -11.78
N GLU A 71 -10.58 -2.88 -12.80
CA GLU A 71 -10.71 -4.25 -13.32
C GLU A 71 -9.44 -4.73 -14.04
N GLN A 72 -8.68 -3.81 -14.66
CA GLN A 72 -7.42 -4.14 -15.35
C GLN A 72 -6.21 -4.19 -14.40
N ALA A 73 -6.35 -3.69 -13.16
CA ALA A 73 -5.23 -3.64 -12.24
C ALA A 73 -4.90 -5.03 -11.65
N ALA A 74 -3.62 -5.39 -11.62
CA ALA A 74 -3.16 -6.61 -10.96
C ALA A 74 -3.36 -6.56 -9.45
N VAL A 75 -3.12 -5.40 -8.83
CA VAL A 75 -3.33 -5.16 -7.40
C VAL A 75 -4.04 -3.84 -7.18
N ILE A 76 -5.12 -3.86 -6.40
CA ILE A 76 -5.83 -2.66 -5.94
C ILE A 76 -5.51 -2.36 -4.48
N HIS A 77 -5.30 -1.09 -4.14
CA HIS A 77 -4.94 -0.66 -2.79
C HIS A 77 -5.98 0.29 -2.21
N TYR A 78 -6.63 -0.17 -1.14
CA TYR A 78 -7.52 0.61 -0.27
C TYR A 78 -6.73 1.46 0.73
N ASN A 79 -5.81 2.31 0.26
CA ASN A 79 -5.13 3.29 1.11
C ASN A 79 -6.06 4.49 1.38
N GLY A 80 -5.92 5.09 2.58
CA GLY A 80 -6.78 6.17 3.06
C GLY A 80 -7.69 5.76 4.22
N ASN A 81 -8.57 6.68 4.62
CA ASN A 81 -9.43 6.53 5.79
C ASN A 81 -10.79 5.91 5.46
N LEU A 82 -11.25 5.98 4.21
CA LEU A 82 -12.58 5.52 3.77
C LEU A 82 -12.52 4.12 3.17
N LYS A 83 -11.90 3.18 3.88
CA LYS A 83 -11.74 1.78 3.48
C LYS A 83 -13.10 1.06 3.40
N PRO A 84 -13.27 0.08 2.48
CA PRO A 84 -14.58 -0.52 2.19
C PRO A 84 -15.17 -1.36 3.33
N TRP A 85 -14.34 -1.79 4.29
CA TRP A 85 -14.77 -2.54 5.48
C TRP A 85 -15.19 -1.64 6.66
N LEU A 86 -15.16 -0.32 6.48
CA LEU A 86 -15.62 0.64 7.48
C LEU A 86 -17.01 1.15 7.08
N GLU A 87 -17.82 1.51 8.07
CA GLU A 87 -19.14 2.13 7.84
C GLU A 87 -19.05 3.41 7.01
N VAL A 88 -18.02 4.23 7.27
CA VAL A 88 -17.72 5.45 6.51
C VAL A 88 -17.02 5.20 5.16
N GLY A 89 -16.86 3.93 4.77
CA GLY A 89 -16.17 3.51 3.56
C GLY A 89 -16.86 4.01 2.29
N LEU A 90 -16.11 4.09 1.17
CA LEU A 90 -16.68 4.44 -0.13
C LEU A 90 -17.50 3.27 -0.70
N PRO A 91 -18.85 3.35 -0.75
CA PRO A 91 -19.69 2.17 -1.04
C PRO A 91 -19.41 1.55 -2.42
N LYS A 92 -19.11 2.39 -3.41
CA LYS A 92 -18.84 1.94 -4.79
C LYS A 92 -17.60 1.07 -4.96
N TYR A 93 -16.70 1.03 -3.98
CA TYR A 93 -15.53 0.15 -4.02
C TYR A 93 -15.70 -1.10 -3.16
N ARG A 94 -16.83 -1.24 -2.44
CA ARG A 94 -17.05 -2.32 -1.48
C ARG A 94 -17.09 -3.69 -2.15
N SER A 95 -17.77 -3.81 -3.29
CA SER A 95 -17.92 -5.07 -4.03
C SER A 95 -16.60 -5.70 -4.46
N TYR A 96 -15.58 -4.88 -4.79
CA TYR A 96 -14.25 -5.36 -5.16
C TYR A 96 -13.52 -6.06 -4.01
N TRP A 97 -13.87 -5.72 -2.76
CA TRP A 97 -13.33 -6.33 -1.56
C TRP A 97 -14.24 -7.44 -1.02
N SER A 98 -15.54 -7.16 -0.86
CA SER A 98 -16.48 -8.07 -0.19
C SER A 98 -16.66 -9.41 -0.90
N LYS A 99 -16.42 -9.47 -2.22
CA LYS A 99 -16.45 -10.73 -2.98
C LYS A 99 -15.42 -11.78 -2.51
N TYR A 100 -14.41 -11.37 -1.75
CA TYR A 100 -13.38 -12.25 -1.19
C TYR A 100 -13.54 -12.45 0.34
N VAL A 101 -14.57 -11.87 0.94
CA VAL A 101 -14.77 -11.91 2.40
C VAL A 101 -15.68 -13.09 2.74
N ASN A 102 -15.21 -13.95 3.64
CA ASN A 102 -16.05 -14.96 4.26
C ASN A 102 -16.83 -14.33 5.42
N PHE A 103 -18.09 -13.96 5.17
CA PHE A 103 -18.97 -13.34 6.17
C PHE A 103 -19.41 -14.31 7.28
N ASP A 104 -19.24 -15.62 7.10
CA ASP A 104 -19.52 -16.61 8.15
C ASP A 104 -18.38 -16.74 9.16
N HIS A 105 -17.21 -16.17 8.85
CA HIS A 105 -16.05 -16.21 9.74
C HIS A 105 -16.35 -15.44 11.04
N ALA A 106 -16.10 -16.07 12.20
CA ALA A 106 -16.41 -15.52 13.54
C ALA A 106 -15.90 -14.08 13.72
N PHE A 107 -14.60 -13.83 13.44
CA PHE A 107 -14.03 -12.47 13.52
C PHE A 107 -14.71 -11.43 12.61
N ILE A 108 -15.16 -11.81 11.41
CA ILE A 108 -15.84 -10.87 10.50
C ILE A 108 -17.21 -10.49 11.08
N ARG A 109 -17.94 -11.47 11.64
CA ARG A 109 -19.22 -11.25 12.31
C ARG A 109 -19.07 -10.38 13.56
N GLU A 110 -18.08 -10.65 14.40
CA GLU A 110 -17.80 -9.88 15.62
C GLU A 110 -17.42 -8.42 15.32
N CYS A 111 -16.81 -8.17 14.16
CA CYS A 111 -16.49 -6.82 13.69
C CYS A 111 -17.68 -6.09 13.02
N HIS A 112 -18.89 -6.68 13.04
CA HIS A 112 -20.11 -6.11 12.41
C HIS A 112 -19.91 -5.73 10.94
N ILE A 113 -19.09 -6.51 10.22
CA ILE A 113 -18.92 -6.35 8.78
C ILE A 113 -19.98 -7.21 8.10
N HIS A 114 -20.96 -6.54 7.49
CA HIS A 114 -22.06 -7.19 6.77
C HIS A 114 -21.79 -7.27 5.25
N PRO A 115 -22.45 -8.19 4.52
CA PRO A 115 -22.43 -8.25 3.07
C PRO A 115 -22.70 -6.89 2.39
#